data_AF-A0A969T2A0-F1
#
_entry.id   AF-A0A969T2A0-F1
#
_cell.length_a   1.000
_cell.length_b   1.000
_cell.length_c   1.000
_cell.angle_alpha   90.00
_cell.angle_beta   90.00
_cell.angle_gamma   90.00
#
_symmetry.space_group_name_H-M   'P 1'
#
loop_
_entity.id
_entity.type
_entity.pdbx_description
1 polymer ?
#
loop_
_entity_poly.entity_id
_entity_poly.type
_entity_poly.pdbx_seq_one_letter_code
_entity_poly.pdbx_strand_id
1 'polypeptide(L)'
;MQPVLLGLLMHRQWVDRHLPALIDLLSCQEIPLQADAAIAKSVSSDHHSGGLDPIHEGIDSAPLPSVRLQQVKDTNEAIQWLNKMDPCSLPGS
;
A
#
# COMPACT_ATOMS: atom_id res chain seq x y z
N MET A 1 1.48 18.26 12.43
CA MET A 1 2.01 17.72 11.16
C MET A 1 1.24 16.45 10.89
N GLN A 2 0.50 16.38 9.79
CA GLN A 2 -0.15 15.13 9.39
C GLN A 2 0.94 14.19 8.83
N PRO A 3 0.93 12.91 9.19
CA PRO A 3 1.88 11.93 8.68
C PRO A 3 1.73 11.83 7.15
N VAL A 4 2.86 11.80 6.43
CA VAL A 4 2.84 11.65 4.97
C VAL A 4 2.53 10.20 4.64
N LEU A 5 1.37 9.98 4.03
CA LEU A 5 0.98 8.69 3.48
C LEU A 5 1.31 8.67 1.98
N LEU A 6 2.20 7.78 1.56
CA LEU A 6 2.49 7.57 0.14
C LEU A 6 1.64 6.40 -0.39
N GLY A 7 0.69 6.70 -1.28
CA GLY A 7 -0.05 5.68 -2.00
C GLY A 7 0.76 5.14 -3.18
N LEU A 8 1.08 3.84 -3.16
CA LEU A 8 1.76 3.13 -4.25
C LEU A 8 0.78 2.13 -4.89
N LEU A 9 0.47 2.35 -6.16
CA LEU A 9 -0.35 1.42 -6.96
C LEU A 9 0.58 0.56 -7.82
N MET A 10 0.57 -0.76 -7.61
CA MET A 10 1.44 -1.67 -8.36
C MET A 10 0.62 -2.74 -9.08
N HIS A 11 0.95 -2.96 -10.36
CA HIS A 11 0.29 -3.98 -11.16
C HIS A 11 0.57 -5.39 -10.62
N ARG A 12 -0.41 -6.30 -10.65
CA ARG A 12 -0.29 -7.65 -10.04
C ARG A 12 1.00 -8.39 -10.39
N GLN A 13 1.33 -8.44 -11.68
CA GLN A 13 2.55 -9.11 -12.17
C GLN A 13 3.85 -8.49 -11.63
N TRP A 14 3.83 -7.21 -11.28
CA TRP A 14 4.97 -6.51 -10.72
C TRP A 14 5.06 -6.74 -9.21
N VAL A 15 3.92 -6.85 -8.52
CA VAL A 15 3.87 -7.24 -7.11
C VAL A 15 4.59 -8.56 -6.90
N ASP A 16 4.22 -9.61 -7.63
CA ASP A 16 4.79 -10.95 -7.43
C ASP A 16 6.31 -10.98 -7.67
N ARG A 17 6.84 -10.10 -8.52
CA ARG A 17 8.27 -10.07 -8.88
C ARG A 17 9.10 -9.10 -8.04
N HIS A 18 8.55 -7.95 -7.68
CA HIS A 18 9.32 -6.83 -7.12
C HIS A 18 8.99 -6.52 -5.66
N LEU A 19 7.96 -7.13 -5.10
CA LEU A 19 7.57 -6.92 -3.71
C LEU A 19 8.69 -7.22 -2.70
N PRO A 20 9.49 -8.31 -2.82
CA PRO A 20 10.58 -8.56 -1.87
C PRO A 20 11.63 -7.43 -1.86
N ALA A 21 12.05 -6.98 -3.04
CA ALA A 21 13.01 -5.89 -3.17
C ALA A 21 12.47 -4.55 -2.64
N LEU A 22 11.16 -4.31 -2.80
CA LEU A 22 10.50 -3.13 -2.24
C LEU A 22 10.45 -3.20 -0.70
N ILE A 23 10.14 -4.37 -0.13
CA ILE A 23 10.13 -4.59 1.32
C ILE A 23 11.52 -4.36 1.90
N ASP A 24 12.56 -4.93 1.29
CA ASP A 24 13.94 -4.75 1.74
C ASP A 24 14.35 -3.28 1.73
N LEU A 25 14.05 -2.56 0.64
CA LEU A 25 14.37 -1.14 0.51
C LEU A 25 13.67 -0.29 1.57
N LEU A 26 12.38 -0.53 1.83
CA LEU A 26 11.63 0.22 2.84
C LEU A 26 12.06 -0.13 4.26
N SER A 27 12.39 -1.40 4.51
CA SER A 27 12.93 -1.86 5.80
C SER A 27 14.27 -1.23 6.12
N CYS A 28 15.17 -1.10 5.12
CA CYS A 28 16.45 -0.39 5.28
C CYS A 28 16.30 1.10 5.60
N GLN A 29 15.17 1.70 5.24
CA GLN A 29 14.86 3.11 5.51
C GLN A 29 13.98 3.29 6.76
N GLU A 30 13.67 2.19 7.48
CA GLU A 30 12.75 2.18 8.62
C GLU A 30 11.36 2.76 8.28
N ILE A 31 10.95 2.65 7.01
CA ILE A 31 9.65 3.13 6.54
C ILE A 31 8.64 1.99 6.63
N PRO A 32 7.57 2.12 7.44
CA PRO A 32 6.53 1.10 7.52
C PRO A 32 5.78 0.97 6.18
N LEU A 33 5.64 -0.27 5.73
CA LEU A 33 4.86 -0.65 4.55
C LEU A 33 3.54 -1.27 5.00
N GLN A 34 2.44 -0.64 4.60
CA GLN A 34 1.09 -1.17 4.73
C GLN A 34 0.67 -1.77 3.39
N ALA A 35 0.20 -3.01 3.38
CA ALA A 35 -0.15 -3.69 2.15
C ALA A 35 -1.61 -4.19 2.17
N ASP A 36 -2.25 -4.22 1.00
CA ASP A 36 -3.60 -4.78 0.89
C ASP A 36 -3.62 -6.24 1.38
N ALA A 37 -4.76 -6.68 1.93
CA ALA A 37 -4.93 -8.02 2.46
C ALA A 37 -4.53 -9.13 1.46
N ALA A 38 -4.72 -8.90 0.15
CA ALA A 38 -4.25 -9.83 -0.88
C ALA A 38 -2.73 -9.98 -0.88
N ILE A 39 -2.00 -8.87 -0.76
CA ILE A 39 -0.53 -8.84 -0.72
C ILE A 39 -0.03 -9.39 0.63
N ALA A 40 -0.64 -8.98 1.73
CA ALA A 40 -0.27 -9.44 3.07
C ALA A 40 -0.39 -10.97 3.20
N LYS A 41 -1.41 -11.57 2.58
CA LYS A 41 -1.58 -13.04 2.53
C LYS A 41 -0.50 -13.75 1.72
N SER A 42 -0.10 -13.17 0.57
CA SER A 42 0.96 -13.74 -0.26
C SER A 42 2.30 -13.76 0.46
N VAL A 43 2.63 -12.69 1.19
CA VAL A 43 3.90 -12.59 1.93
C VAL A 43 3.89 -13.41 3.22
N SER A 44 2.74 -13.55 3.89
CA SER A 44 2.61 -14.42 5.08
C SER A 44 2.86 -15.90 4.79
N SER A 45 2.78 -16.31 3.52
CA SER A 45 3.04 -17.70 3.10
C SER A 45 4.54 -17.99 2.92
N ASP A 46 5.36 -16.96 2.72
CA ASP A 46 6.81 -17.07 2.55
C ASP A 46 7.51 -16.67 3.87
N HIS A 47 7.87 -17.69 4.64
CA HIS A 47 8.10 -17.69 6.09
C HIS A 47 9.39 -16.99 6.55
N HIS A 48 9.75 -15.80 6.04
CA HIS A 48 11.03 -15.17 6.40
C HIS A 48 11.15 -13.65 6.51
N SER A 49 10.12 -12.85 6.23
CA SER A 49 10.25 -11.39 6.30
C SER A 49 9.24 -10.79 7.28
N GLY A 50 9.72 -9.85 8.11
CA GLY A 50 8.92 -9.14 9.11
C GLY A 50 7.56 -8.72 8.56
N GLY A 51 6.51 -9.03 9.34
CA GLY A 51 5.13 -9.02 8.88
C GLY A 51 4.72 -7.70 8.23
N LEU A 52 4.12 -7.79 7.04
CA LEU A 52 3.39 -6.68 6.45
C LEU A 52 2.15 -6.38 7.28
N ASP A 53 2.00 -5.14 7.72
CA ASP A 53 0.75 -4.71 8.34
C ASP A 53 -0.34 -4.61 7.27
N PRO A 54 -1.50 -5.26 7.47
CA PRO A 54 -2.62 -5.10 6.56
C PRO A 54 -3.12 -3.66 6.63
N ILE A 55 -3.48 -3.14 5.46
CA ILE A 55 -4.19 -1.87 5.34
C ILE A 55 -5.46 -1.94 6.20
N HIS A 56 -5.52 -1.15 7.27
CA HIS A 56 -6.74 -0.89 8.04
C HIS A 56 -7.52 0.25 7.38
N GLU A 57 -8.85 0.18 7.41
CA GLU A 57 -9.72 1.23 6.89
C GLU A 57 -9.57 2.51 7.73
N GLY A 58 -8.68 3.40 7.28
CA GLY A 58 -8.46 4.71 7.88
C GLY A 58 -7.17 5.34 7.35
N ILE A 59 -7.30 6.39 6.53
CA ILE A 59 -6.17 7.11 5.92
C ILE A 59 -5.35 7.89 6.98
N ASP A 60 -5.92 8.12 8.17
CA ASP A 60 -5.44 9.11 9.13
C ASP A 60 -4.75 8.55 10.40
N SER A 61 -4.61 7.23 10.55
CA SER A 61 -4.19 6.66 11.85
C SER A 61 -2.76 6.15 11.93
N ALA A 62 -1.95 6.25 10.87
CA ALA A 62 -0.55 5.85 10.93
C ALA A 62 0.28 6.94 11.65
N PRO A 63 0.85 6.69 12.84
CA PRO A 63 1.59 7.71 13.62
C PRO A 63 2.92 8.13 12.97
N LEU A 64 3.32 7.47 11.88
CA LEU A 64 4.60 7.65 11.17
C LEU A 64 4.35 7.76 9.66
N PRO A 65 5.24 8.43 8.91
CA PRO A 65 5.20 8.40 7.44
C PRO A 65 5.25 6.94 6.97
N SER A 66 4.30 6.54 6.14
CA SER A 66 4.11 5.15 5.73
C SER A 66 3.81 5.05 4.24
N VAL A 67 4.18 3.91 3.66
CA VAL A 67 3.85 3.57 2.27
C VAL A 67 2.68 2.61 2.28
N ARG A 68 1.62 2.94 1.54
CA ARG A 68 0.47 2.08 1.33
C ARG A 68 0.52 1.47 -0.06
N LEU A 69 0.80 0.18 -0.11
CA LEU A 69 0.87 -0.58 -1.35
C LEU A 69 -0.48 -1.22 -1.67
N GLN A 70 -1.07 -0.81 -2.78
CA GLN A 70 -2.26 -1.41 -3.34
C GLN A 70 -1.94 -2.14 -4.64
N GLN A 71 -2.37 -3.39 -4.72
CA GLN A 71 -2.31 -4.16 -5.95
C GLN A 71 -3.45 -3.77 -6.89
N VAL A 72 -3.14 -3.49 -8.15
CA VAL A 72 -4.10 -3.20 -9.22
C VAL A 72 -3.93 -4.17 -10.37
N LYS A 73 -5.02 -4.49 -11.05
CA LYS A 73 -5.07 -5.43 -12.19
C LYS A 73 -4.83 -4.75 -13.53
N ASP A 74 -5.11 -3.45 -13.62
CA ASP A 74 -4.97 -2.65 -14.82
C ASP A 74 -5.00 -1.15 -14.51
N THR A 75 -4.73 -0.34 -15.53
CA THR A 75 -4.72 1.12 -15.44
C THR A 75 -6.08 1.71 -15.04
N ASN A 76 -7.19 1.08 -15.44
CA ASN A 76 -8.53 1.59 -15.11
C ASN A 76 -8.85 1.39 -13.62
N GLU A 77 -8.45 0.25 -13.04
CA GLU A 77 -8.53 0.05 -11.58
C GLU A 77 -7.64 1.02 -10.82
N ALA A 78 -6.45 1.35 -11.34
CA ALA A 78 -5.59 2.37 -10.75
C ALA A 78 -6.25 3.76 -10.72
N ILE A 79 -6.87 4.17 -11.83
CA ILE A 79 -7.61 5.44 -11.92
C ILE A 79 -8.79 5.45 -10.94
N GLN A 80 -9.55 4.36 -10.85
CA GLN A 80 -10.65 4.25 -9.89
C GLN A 80 -10.17 4.39 -8.44
N TRP A 81 -9.00 3.84 -8.12
CA TRP A 81 -8.39 4.00 -6.80
C TRP A 81 -7.98 5.44 -6.52
N LEU A 82 -7.33 6.11 -7.48
CA LEU A 82 -6.96 7.52 -7.34
C LEU A 82 -8.18 8.41 -7.13
N ASN A 83 -9.25 8.20 -7.90
CA ASN A 83 -10.50 8.98 -7.76
C ASN A 83 -11.19 8.76 -6.41
N LYS A 84 -11.02 7.59 -5.78
CA LYS A 84 -11.54 7.34 -4.42
C LYS A 84 -10.72 8.03 -3.33
N MET A 85 -9.43 8.25 -3.58
CA MET A 85 -8.53 8.94 -2.66
C MET A 85 -8.55 10.46 -2.84
N ASP A 86 -9.08 10.96 -3.95
CA ASP A 86 -9.22 12.38 -4.21
C ASP A 86 -10.26 13.01 -3.25
N PRO A 87 -9.84 13.90 -2.34
CA PRO A 87 -10.73 14.49 -1.34
C PRO A 87 -11.77 15.44 -1.96
N CYS A 88 -11.60 15.83 -3.22
CA CYS A 88 -12.51 16.70 -3.96
C CYS A 88 -13.61 15.91 -4.71
N SER A 89 -13.57 14.59 -4.68
CA SER A 89 -14.49 13.71 -5.43
C SER A 89 -15.73 13.27 -4.65
N LEU A 90 -15.99 13.84 -3.45
CA LEU A 90 -17.23 13.61 -2.72
C LEU A 90 -18.39 14.45 -3.31
N PRO A 91 -19.47 13.83 -3.80
CA PRO A 91 -20.67 14.58 -4.16
C PRO A 91 -21.43 14.99 -2.89
N GLY A 92 -21.49 16.29 -2.63
CA GLY A 92 -22.48 16.90 -1.72
C GLY A 92 -21.92 17.40 -0.39
N SER A 93 -21.76 18.72 -0.29
CA SER A 93 -22.06 19.51 0.91
C SER A 93 -23.14 20.52 0.54
#